data_AF-A0A1Q7BHI6-F1
#
_entry.id   AF-A0A1Q7BHI6-F1
#
_cell.length_a   1.000
_cell.length_b   1.000
_cell.length_c   1.000
_cell.angle_alpha   90.00
_cell.angle_beta   90.00
_cell.angle_gamma   90.00
#
_symmetry.space_group_name_H-M   'P 1'
#
loop_
_entity.id
_entity.type
_entity.pdbx_description
1 polymer ?
#
loop_
_entity_poly.entity_id
_entity_poly.type
_entity_poly.pdbx_seq_one_letter_code
_entity_poly.pdbx_strand_id
1 'polypeptide(L)'
;MWRHIGFGIQKVIYDAISGLPQGERKSLRPVIVTACRLFVDPELQGTTWRFDSVTLERGVVPASTGYGDFRRGAIAVLFDMCDHANSLDEKLEVIQALSTATRSPMDGGRPDLIELVLDNTQQIVEFFSKRVDTEPFEIVQHLEHQFLWLYRRSKQMAAPEVRSQLGVKARALVGAIERFRDDANNNVRYVRFKTLVGHESVFPPEWDSNGMDVERPQAYRSARIAEYAASISRDNAEEWYEIVELCTAVKSNDLATFPNLGEFLKEVATRSPLITIGWLERSEQLSNRFLPPILDGLGRSAERARSLLLVSGWIDEGQHLPAIARYLRFAEDTPVDLVAKAGHRAIALGDEIAVIEIIAAIIVRGLDSLVESLFVPAVRLLTGLNDTLWVDATWFMPSLTPFLCGLSEQQCQVILDNLIARERGTAWRN
;
A
#
# COMPACT_ATOMS: atom_id res chain seq x y z
N MET A 1 34.85 -15.80 19.89
CA MET A 1 35.32 -14.42 19.59
C MET A 1 34.72 -13.39 20.54
N TRP A 2 33.38 -13.24 20.65
CA TRP A 2 32.75 -12.26 21.55
C TRP A 2 33.05 -12.49 23.05
N ARG A 3 33.11 -13.75 23.51
CA ARG A 3 33.58 -14.11 24.87
C ARG A 3 35.04 -13.71 25.18
N HIS A 4 35.84 -13.32 24.18
CA HIS A 4 37.26 -12.97 24.34
C HIS A 4 37.60 -11.54 23.86
N ILE A 5 36.81 -10.95 22.94
CA ILE A 5 37.07 -9.64 22.30
C ILE A 5 35.86 -8.68 22.45
N GLY A 6 34.71 -9.14 22.95
CA GLY A 6 33.50 -8.32 23.08
C GLY A 6 33.02 -7.75 21.74
N PHE A 7 32.56 -6.50 21.75
CA PHE A 7 32.11 -5.73 20.57
C PHE A 7 33.25 -4.96 19.87
N GLY A 8 34.52 -5.35 20.08
CA GLY A 8 35.69 -4.60 19.61
C GLY A 8 35.75 -4.41 18.09
N ILE A 9 35.36 -5.42 17.30
CA ILE A 9 35.35 -5.32 15.84
C ILE A 9 34.26 -4.34 15.37
N GLN A 10 33.07 -4.43 15.96
CA GLN A 10 31.96 -3.51 15.67
C GLN A 10 32.34 -2.07 16.02
N LYS A 11 33.08 -1.88 17.12
CA LYS A 11 33.61 -0.57 17.52
C LYS A 11 34.60 0.00 16.50
N VAL A 12 35.54 -0.80 15.99
CA VAL A 12 36.48 -0.35 14.94
C VAL A 12 35.74 0.09 13.68
N ILE A 13 34.74 -0.68 13.25
CA ILE A 13 33.94 -0.32 12.07
C ILE A 13 33.13 0.95 12.34
N TYR A 14 32.52 1.08 13.52
CA TYR A 14 31.80 2.29 13.92
C TYR A 14 32.70 3.53 13.98
N ASP A 15 33.88 3.42 14.58
CA ASP A 15 34.85 4.52 14.67
C ASP A 15 35.29 4.96 13.28
N ALA A 16 35.48 4.01 12.34
CA ALA A 16 35.74 4.31 10.94
C ALA A 16 34.56 5.06 10.29
N ILE A 17 33.32 4.58 10.46
CA ILE A 17 32.11 5.24 9.93
C ILE A 17 31.96 6.66 10.50
N SER A 18 32.20 6.83 11.79
CA SER A 18 32.11 8.11 12.49
C SER A 18 33.19 9.09 12.02
N GLY A 19 34.35 8.60 11.59
CA GLY A 19 35.41 9.40 11.00
C GLY A 19 35.16 9.85 9.55
N LEU A 20 34.19 9.27 8.85
CA LEU A 20 33.92 9.61 7.44
C LEU A 20 33.33 11.03 7.28
N PRO A 21 33.79 11.81 6.28
CA PRO A 21 33.13 13.04 5.86
C PRO A 21 31.69 12.79 5.37
N GLN A 22 30.83 13.81 5.45
CA GLN A 22 29.41 13.70 5.06
C GLN A 22 29.20 13.23 3.61
N GLY A 23 30.04 13.69 2.67
CA GLY A 23 29.97 13.27 1.27
C GLY A 23 30.24 11.76 1.08
N GLU A 24 31.21 11.22 1.82
CA GLU A 24 31.53 9.78 1.80
C GLU A 24 30.45 8.95 2.50
N ARG A 25 29.88 9.46 3.61
CA ARG A 25 28.73 8.82 4.27
C ARG A 25 27.52 8.71 3.35
N LYS A 26 27.27 9.74 2.52
CA LYS A 26 26.21 9.70 1.51
C LYS A 26 26.48 8.64 0.45
N SER A 27 27.71 8.56 -0.07
CA SER A 27 28.10 7.56 -1.08
C SER A 27 28.06 6.12 -0.55
N LEU A 28 28.35 5.92 0.73
CA LEU A 28 28.40 4.60 1.38
C LEU A 28 27.12 4.28 2.17
N ARG A 29 26.03 5.03 1.96
CA ARG A 29 24.78 4.90 2.73
C ARG A 29 24.30 3.45 2.88
N PRO A 30 24.13 2.65 1.81
CA PRO A 30 23.59 1.29 1.96
C PRO A 30 24.46 0.39 2.87
N VAL A 31 25.78 0.58 2.79
CA VAL A 31 26.76 -0.17 3.60
C VAL A 31 26.69 0.26 5.06
N ILE A 32 26.63 1.57 5.31
CA ILE A 32 26.56 2.12 6.67
C ILE A 32 25.23 1.76 7.33
N VAL A 33 24.11 1.90 6.63
CA VAL A 33 22.78 1.51 7.16
C VAL A 33 22.77 0.03 7.51
N THR A 34 23.29 -0.83 6.64
CA THR A 34 23.41 -2.27 6.89
C THR A 34 24.30 -2.57 8.11
N ALA A 35 25.46 -1.92 8.22
CA ALA A 35 26.36 -2.10 9.35
C ALA A 35 25.72 -1.65 10.67
N CYS A 36 25.12 -0.45 10.69
CA CYS A 36 24.40 0.07 11.84
C CYS A 36 23.21 -0.82 12.24
N ARG A 37 22.46 -1.37 11.27
CA ARG A 37 21.40 -2.36 11.55
C ARG A 37 21.93 -3.57 12.31
N LEU A 38 23.08 -4.10 11.92
CA LEU A 38 23.72 -5.23 12.60
C LEU A 38 24.25 -4.85 13.99
N PHE A 39 24.69 -3.59 14.19
CA PHE A 39 25.18 -3.11 15.48
C PHE A 39 24.09 -2.98 16.53
N VAL A 40 22.87 -2.63 16.10
CA VAL A 40 21.70 -2.46 16.96
C VAL A 40 20.85 -3.71 17.09
N ASP A 41 21.22 -4.82 16.44
CA ASP A 41 20.52 -6.09 16.62
C ASP A 41 20.72 -6.59 18.07
N PRO A 42 19.64 -6.91 18.81
CA PRO A 42 19.75 -7.49 20.15
C PRO A 42 20.30 -8.92 20.15
N GLU A 43 20.39 -9.59 18.99
CA GLU A 43 20.87 -10.96 18.87
C GLU A 43 22.20 -11.07 18.09
N LEU A 44 23.03 -12.02 18.51
CA LEU A 44 24.14 -12.50 17.66
C LEU A 44 23.68 -13.76 16.95
N GLN A 45 23.66 -13.70 15.62
CA GLN A 45 23.39 -14.86 14.77
C GLN A 45 24.63 -15.20 13.94
N GLY A 46 25.02 -16.46 13.95
CA GLY A 46 26.06 -17.03 13.11
C GLY A 46 25.51 -18.25 12.38
N THR A 47 25.79 -18.36 11.09
CA THR A 47 25.39 -19.53 10.30
C THR A 47 26.64 -20.11 9.65
N THR A 48 26.98 -21.34 10.00
CA THR A 48 28.04 -22.10 9.34
C THR A 48 27.42 -23.16 8.46
N TRP A 49 27.68 -23.08 7.16
CA TRP A 49 27.25 -24.05 6.18
C TRP A 49 28.36 -25.07 5.93
N ARG A 50 28.02 -26.35 6.03
CA ARG A 50 28.82 -27.48 5.55
C ARG A 50 27.98 -28.27 4.55
N PHE A 51 28.63 -29.08 3.73
CA PHE A 51 28.00 -29.85 2.66
C PHE A 51 26.87 -30.79 3.15
N ASP A 52 26.93 -31.22 4.41
CA ASP A 52 25.99 -32.15 5.04
C ASP A 52 25.27 -31.57 6.28
N SER A 53 25.56 -30.33 6.67
CA SER A 53 25.04 -29.76 7.91
C SER A 53 24.99 -28.25 7.90
N VAL A 54 23.93 -27.70 8.50
CA VAL A 54 23.81 -26.26 8.78
C VAL A 54 23.89 -26.09 10.28
N THR A 55 24.87 -25.33 10.76
CA THR A 55 24.98 -24.97 12.18
C THR A 55 24.54 -23.53 12.35
N LEU A 56 23.49 -23.34 13.15
CA LEU A 56 23.00 -22.02 13.58
C LEU A 56 23.52 -21.75 14.98
N GLU A 57 24.46 -20.81 15.11
CA GLU A 57 24.94 -20.31 16.39
C GLU A 57 24.14 -19.06 16.77
N ARG A 58 23.62 -19.04 18.00
CA ARG A 58 23.00 -17.84 18.58
C ARG A 58 23.63 -17.52 19.92
N GLY A 59 23.83 -16.24 20.17
CA GLY A 59 24.38 -15.74 21.44
C GLY A 59 23.61 -14.51 21.92
N VAL A 60 23.33 -14.47 23.23
CA VAL A 60 22.77 -13.28 23.88
C VAL A 60 23.89 -12.25 24.05
N VAL A 61 23.66 -11.02 23.60
CA VAL A 61 24.60 -9.91 23.83
C VAL A 61 24.50 -9.48 25.31
N PRO A 62 25.57 -9.57 26.11
CA PRO A 62 25.52 -9.10 27.49
C PRO A 62 25.41 -7.57 27.50
N ALA A 63 24.37 -7.05 28.15
CA ALA A 63 24.23 -5.61 28.34
C ALA A 63 25.36 -5.12 29.26
N SER A 64 26.08 -4.12 28.79
CA SER A 64 27.11 -3.40 29.54
C SER A 64 26.98 -1.91 29.20
N THR A 65 27.46 -1.04 30.07
CA THR A 65 27.45 0.41 29.82
C THR A 65 28.09 0.76 28.48
N GLY A 66 29.27 0.19 28.21
CA GLY A 66 29.99 0.39 26.95
C GLY A 66 29.24 -0.11 25.71
N TYR A 67 28.51 -1.22 25.81
CA TYR A 67 27.65 -1.69 24.70
C TYR A 67 26.42 -0.80 24.52
N GLY A 68 25.84 -0.29 25.62
CA GLY A 68 24.74 0.66 25.57
C GLY A 68 25.13 2.00 24.92
N ASP A 69 26.31 2.53 25.25
CA ASP A 69 26.89 3.72 24.59
C ASP A 69 27.10 3.49 23.10
N PHE A 70 27.66 2.32 22.75
CA PHE A 70 27.89 1.93 21.37
C PHE A 70 26.58 1.87 20.55
N ARG A 71 25.52 1.23 21.09
CA ARG A 71 24.20 1.19 20.43
C ARG A 71 23.62 2.59 20.24
N ARG A 72 23.70 3.45 21.25
CA ARG A 72 23.25 4.86 21.13
C ARG A 72 24.00 5.62 20.04
N GLY A 73 25.31 5.40 19.92
CA GLY A 73 26.11 5.97 18.83
C GLY A 73 25.64 5.49 17.45
N ALA A 74 25.42 4.18 17.28
CA ALA A 74 24.92 3.62 16.03
C ALA A 74 23.52 4.15 15.66
N ILE A 75 22.62 4.29 16.65
CA ILE A 75 21.29 4.90 16.47
C ILE A 75 21.43 6.38 16.07
N ALA A 76 22.36 7.13 16.67
CA ALA A 76 22.60 8.52 16.30
C ALA A 76 23.11 8.66 14.85
N VAL A 77 23.94 7.73 14.37
CA VAL A 77 24.34 7.67 12.94
C VAL A 77 23.12 7.43 12.05
N LEU A 78 22.23 6.50 12.44
CA LEU A 78 21.00 6.26 11.68
C LEU A 78 20.07 7.48 11.68
N PHE A 79 19.96 8.22 12.79
CA PHE A 79 19.23 9.50 12.83
C PHE A 79 19.81 10.54 11.87
N ASP A 80 21.14 10.71 11.87
CA ASP A 80 21.84 11.60 10.91
C ASP A 80 21.54 11.18 9.47
N MET A 81 21.55 9.88 9.17
CA MET A 81 21.20 9.37 7.85
C MET A 81 19.73 9.56 7.48
N CYS A 82 18.82 9.52 8.45
CA CYS A 82 17.40 9.80 8.26
C CYS A 82 17.18 11.27 7.86
N ASP A 83 17.83 12.19 8.58
CA ASP A 83 17.73 13.64 8.33
C ASP A 83 18.33 14.04 6.96
N HIS A 84 19.27 13.25 6.42
CA HIS A 84 19.90 13.50 5.10
C HIS A 84 19.39 12.62 3.95
N ALA A 85 18.30 11.88 4.16
CA ALA A 85 17.64 11.09 3.12
C ALA A 85 17.05 12.02 2.04
N ASN A 86 17.27 11.69 0.76
CA ASN A 86 16.80 12.50 -0.39
C ASN A 86 15.54 11.93 -1.03
N SER A 87 15.09 10.76 -0.58
CA SER A 87 13.90 10.09 -1.08
C SER A 87 13.15 9.38 0.05
N LEU A 88 11.88 9.05 -0.21
CA LEU A 88 11.05 8.26 0.69
C LEU A 88 11.67 6.87 0.92
N ASP A 89 12.16 6.22 -0.14
CA ASP A 89 12.78 4.90 -0.09
C ASP A 89 14.04 4.90 0.80
N GLU A 90 14.91 5.90 0.65
CA GLU A 90 16.08 6.06 1.50
C GLU A 90 15.69 6.23 2.98
N LYS A 91 14.62 6.97 3.26
CA LYS A 91 14.15 7.19 4.64
C LYS A 91 13.54 5.91 5.23
N LEU A 92 12.73 5.19 4.46
CA LEU A 92 12.16 3.89 4.85
C LEU A 92 13.24 2.85 5.13
N GLU A 93 14.31 2.79 4.33
CA GLU A 93 15.46 1.90 4.57
C GLU A 93 16.10 2.14 5.95
N VAL A 94 16.28 3.42 6.32
CA VAL A 94 16.83 3.79 7.64
C VAL A 94 15.85 3.48 8.77
N ILE A 95 14.55 3.73 8.59
CA ILE A 95 13.52 3.37 9.57
C ILE A 95 13.49 1.86 9.81
N GLN A 96 13.63 1.05 8.76
CA GLN A 96 13.75 -0.40 8.89
C GLN A 96 15.02 -0.83 9.64
N ALA A 97 16.12 -0.10 9.48
CA ALA A 97 17.33 -0.34 10.28
C ALA A 97 17.10 0.04 11.76
N LEU A 98 16.45 1.18 12.03
CA LEU A 98 16.08 1.62 13.38
C LEU A 98 15.12 0.64 14.07
N SER A 99 14.16 0.06 13.35
CA SER A 99 13.22 -0.93 13.90
C SER A 99 13.89 -2.22 14.35
N THR A 100 15.12 -2.50 13.89
CA THR A 100 15.93 -3.61 14.41
C THR A 100 16.36 -3.34 15.87
N ALA A 101 16.60 -2.07 16.22
CA ALA A 101 16.96 -1.67 17.58
C ALA A 101 15.82 -1.85 18.59
N THR A 102 14.57 -1.95 18.13
CA THR A 102 13.36 -2.04 18.96
C THR A 102 12.89 -3.48 19.18
N ARG A 103 13.61 -4.48 18.65
CA ARG A 103 13.21 -5.88 18.75
C ARG A 103 13.52 -6.43 20.14
N SER A 104 12.58 -7.19 20.69
CA SER A 104 12.85 -8.01 21.86
C SER A 104 13.70 -9.22 21.47
N PRO A 105 14.66 -9.67 22.32
CA PRO A 105 15.37 -10.93 22.10
C PRO A 105 14.39 -12.11 22.04
N MET A 106 14.60 -13.06 21.12
CA MET A 106 13.65 -14.18 20.92
C MET A 106 13.57 -15.15 22.10
N ASP A 107 14.61 -15.23 22.94
CA ASP A 107 14.61 -16.06 24.15
C ASP A 107 14.01 -15.36 25.39
N GLY A 108 13.40 -14.19 25.19
CA GLY A 108 12.90 -13.32 26.25
C GLY A 108 13.96 -12.36 26.79
N GLY A 109 15.25 -12.63 26.57
CA GLY A 109 16.35 -11.76 26.96
C GLY A 109 16.59 -11.65 28.46
N ARG A 110 17.76 -11.15 28.83
CA ARG A 110 18.05 -10.76 30.22
C ARG A 110 17.44 -9.37 30.52
N PRO A 111 17.01 -9.09 31.77
CA PRO A 111 16.39 -7.81 32.10
C PRO A 111 17.19 -6.57 31.69
N ASP A 112 18.51 -6.61 31.84
CA ASP A 112 19.44 -5.54 31.48
C ASP A 112 19.44 -5.23 29.97
N LEU A 113 19.31 -6.26 29.12
CA LEU A 113 19.19 -6.08 27.67
C LEU A 113 17.81 -5.55 27.29
N ILE A 114 16.74 -6.02 27.95
CA ILE A 114 15.38 -5.53 27.69
C ILE A 114 15.28 -4.04 28.08
N GLU A 115 15.84 -3.65 29.23
CA GLU A 115 15.90 -2.24 29.65
C GLU A 115 16.63 -1.37 28.61
N LEU A 116 17.73 -1.87 28.05
CA LEU A 116 18.48 -1.17 26.99
C LEU A 116 17.65 -1.03 25.70
N VAL A 117 16.92 -2.08 25.30
CA VAL A 117 16.02 -2.04 24.13
C VAL A 117 14.88 -1.03 24.36
N LEU A 118 14.30 -0.98 25.56
CA LEU A 118 13.25 -0.01 25.90
C LEU A 118 13.77 1.43 25.79
N ASP A 119 14.98 1.71 26.30
CA ASP A 119 15.59 3.04 26.20
C ASP A 119 15.87 3.44 24.74
N ASN A 120 16.42 2.51 23.94
CA ASN A 120 16.65 2.74 22.51
C ASN A 120 15.34 2.97 21.75
N THR A 121 14.30 2.19 22.06
CA THR A 121 12.99 2.33 21.45
C THR A 121 12.36 3.68 21.80
N GLN A 122 12.42 4.08 23.07
CA GLN A 122 11.92 5.39 23.51
C GLN A 122 12.65 6.52 22.77
N GLN A 123 13.98 6.43 22.64
CA GLN A 123 14.78 7.42 21.91
C GLN A 123 14.33 7.55 20.43
N ILE A 124 14.01 6.43 19.78
CA ILE A 124 13.52 6.40 18.39
C ILE A 124 12.13 7.03 18.29
N VAL A 125 11.21 6.67 19.19
CA VAL A 125 9.86 7.27 19.22
C VAL A 125 9.96 8.78 19.41
N GLU A 126 10.74 9.24 20.39
CA GLU A 126 10.93 10.67 20.67
C GLU A 126 11.60 11.45 19.52
N PHE A 127 12.49 10.79 18.77
CA PHE A 127 13.10 11.38 17.57
C PHE A 127 12.05 11.70 16.51
N PHE A 128 11.11 10.77 16.27
CA PHE A 128 10.04 10.95 15.29
C PHE A 128 8.87 11.79 15.80
N SER A 129 8.55 11.77 17.10
CA SER A 129 7.52 12.64 17.69
C SER A 129 7.82 14.12 17.41
N LYS A 130 9.09 14.52 17.49
CA LYS A 130 9.52 15.90 17.20
C LYS A 130 9.42 16.29 15.73
N ARG A 131 9.19 15.33 14.84
CA ARG A 131 9.21 15.51 13.38
C ARG A 131 7.87 15.18 12.72
N VAL A 132 6.85 14.79 13.50
CA VAL A 132 5.56 14.31 12.99
C VAL A 132 4.90 15.28 12.00
N ASP A 133 5.05 16.59 12.20
CA ASP A 133 4.50 17.64 11.34
C ASP A 133 5.30 17.91 10.06
N THR A 134 6.56 17.49 10.03
CA THR A 134 7.50 17.74 8.92
C THR A 134 7.78 16.50 8.08
N GLU A 135 7.48 15.32 8.60
CA GLU A 135 7.67 14.05 7.90
C GLU A 135 6.58 13.82 6.84
N PRO A 136 6.90 13.15 5.72
CA PRO A 136 5.89 12.69 4.78
C PRO A 136 4.84 11.81 5.47
N PHE A 137 3.58 11.92 5.09
CA PHE A 137 2.51 11.19 5.76
C PHE A 137 2.65 9.67 5.65
N GLU A 138 3.26 9.16 4.59
CA GLU A 138 3.61 7.75 4.42
C GLU A 138 4.58 7.28 5.54
N ILE A 139 5.53 8.13 5.94
CA ILE A 139 6.44 7.84 7.04
C ILE A 139 5.71 7.86 8.37
N VAL A 140 4.87 8.87 8.61
CA VAL A 140 4.06 8.98 9.83
C VAL A 140 3.14 7.77 9.99
N GLN A 141 2.50 7.34 8.90
CA GLN A 141 1.64 6.16 8.84
C GLN A 141 2.39 4.87 9.16
N HIS A 142 3.53 4.66 8.50
CA HIS A 142 4.38 3.49 8.75
C HIS A 142 4.83 3.42 10.23
N LEU A 143 5.25 4.56 10.79
CA LEU A 143 5.66 4.66 12.19
C LEU A 143 4.50 4.45 13.15
N GLU A 144 3.31 5.02 12.91
CA GLU A 144 2.12 4.82 13.73
C GLU A 144 1.76 3.33 13.81
N HIS A 145 1.78 2.63 12.67
CA HIS A 145 1.55 1.19 12.61
C HIS A 145 2.60 0.39 13.39
N GLN A 146 3.89 0.68 13.21
CA GLN A 146 4.95 0.04 14.00
C GLN A 146 4.80 0.29 15.51
N PHE A 147 4.48 1.53 15.89
CA PHE A 147 4.37 1.95 17.28
C PHE A 147 3.14 1.36 17.96
N LEU A 148 2.05 1.11 17.25
CA LEU A 148 0.92 0.32 17.76
C LEU A 148 1.36 -1.07 18.24
N TRP A 149 2.20 -1.76 17.46
CA TRP A 149 2.70 -3.08 17.84
C TRP A 149 3.65 -3.01 19.04
N LEU A 150 4.50 -1.99 19.13
CA LEU A 150 5.37 -1.76 20.28
C LEU A 150 4.55 -1.42 21.54
N TYR A 151 3.50 -0.62 21.41
CA TYR A 151 2.57 -0.31 22.49
C TYR A 151 1.90 -1.58 23.01
N ARG A 152 1.34 -2.41 22.12
CA ARG A 152 0.71 -3.69 22.50
C ARG A 152 1.67 -4.63 23.25
N ARG A 153 2.91 -4.76 22.76
CA ARG A 153 3.95 -5.60 23.39
C ARG A 153 4.41 -5.05 24.75
N SER A 154 4.42 -3.72 24.92
CA SER A 154 4.91 -3.07 26.14
C SER A 154 3.84 -2.90 27.22
N LYS A 155 2.56 -2.99 26.86
CA LYS A 155 1.41 -2.69 27.74
C LYS A 155 1.42 -3.49 29.04
N GLN A 156 1.71 -4.80 28.97
CA GLN A 156 1.77 -5.64 30.18
C GLN A 156 2.95 -5.28 31.09
N MET A 157 4.11 -4.96 30.51
CA MET A 157 5.29 -4.54 31.26
C MET A 157 5.10 -3.14 31.88
N ALA A 158 4.28 -2.30 31.26
CA ALA A 158 3.96 -0.96 31.71
C ALA A 158 2.85 -0.91 32.78
N ALA A 159 2.25 -2.05 33.17
CA ALA A 159 1.16 -2.07 34.14
C ALA A 159 1.57 -1.41 35.48
N PRO A 160 0.66 -0.67 36.16
CA PRO A 160 0.98 0.07 37.38
C PRO A 160 1.57 -0.79 38.51
N GLU A 161 1.11 -2.04 38.60
CA GLU A 161 1.58 -3.06 39.54
C GLU A 161 3.06 -3.46 39.34
N VAL A 162 3.61 -3.27 38.13
CA VAL A 162 5.01 -3.59 37.82
C VAL A 162 5.91 -2.43 38.29
N ARG A 163 6.44 -2.56 39.52
CA ARG A 163 7.28 -1.54 40.17
C ARG A 163 8.79 -1.64 39.88
N SER A 164 9.21 -2.61 39.08
CA SER A 164 10.63 -2.77 38.68
C SER A 164 11.10 -1.62 37.79
N GLN A 165 12.43 -1.45 37.68
CA GLN A 165 13.04 -0.49 36.76
C GLN A 165 12.57 -0.71 35.31
N LEU A 166 12.44 -1.98 34.93
CA LEU A 166 11.83 -2.40 33.67
C LEU A 166 10.42 -1.82 33.48
N GLY A 167 9.56 -1.87 34.50
CA GLY A 167 8.22 -1.28 34.45
C GLY A 167 8.23 0.23 34.32
N VAL A 168 9.20 0.92 34.94
CA VAL A 168 9.38 2.38 34.78
C VAL A 168 9.72 2.72 33.33
N LYS A 169 10.67 2.02 32.72
CA LYS A 169 11.06 2.23 31.32
C LYS A 169 9.94 1.87 30.34
N ALA A 170 9.22 0.78 30.60
CA ALA A 170 8.07 0.39 29.78
C ALA A 170 6.96 1.45 29.80
N ARG A 171 6.66 2.04 30.97
CA ARG A 171 5.72 3.17 31.07
C ARG A 171 6.20 4.42 30.34
N ALA A 172 7.49 4.74 30.42
CA ALA A 172 8.07 5.87 29.70
C ALA A 172 7.94 5.69 28.18
N LEU A 173 8.21 4.49 27.67
CA LEU A 173 8.01 4.14 26.26
C LEU A 173 6.53 4.24 25.85
N VAL A 174 5.61 3.65 26.63
CA VAL A 174 4.17 3.73 26.34
C VAL A 174 3.70 5.19 26.27
N GLY A 175 4.09 6.02 27.23
CA GLY A 175 3.76 7.44 27.21
C GLY A 175 4.38 8.21 26.04
N ALA A 176 5.56 7.80 25.55
CA ALA A 176 6.15 8.39 24.35
C ALA A 176 5.36 8.02 23.08
N ILE A 177 4.92 6.76 22.98
CA ILE A 177 4.09 6.29 21.86
C ILE A 177 2.72 6.97 21.86
N GLU A 178 2.09 7.11 23.02
CA GLU A 178 0.81 7.81 23.15
C GLU A 178 0.93 9.27 22.72
N ARG A 179 2.00 9.98 23.10
CA ARG A 179 2.26 11.34 22.60
C ARG A 179 2.42 11.38 21.08
N PHE A 180 3.23 10.48 20.50
CA PHE A 180 3.35 10.38 19.04
C PHE A 180 1.99 10.18 18.37
N ARG A 181 1.18 9.24 18.88
CA ARG A 181 -0.18 8.97 18.39
C ARG A 181 -1.02 10.24 18.45
N ASP A 182 -1.06 10.91 19.60
CA ASP A 182 -1.91 12.07 19.81
C ASP A 182 -1.48 13.23 18.91
N ASP A 183 -0.17 13.50 18.79
CA ASP A 183 0.37 14.53 17.91
C ASP A 183 0.05 14.23 16.44
N ALA A 184 0.26 12.99 15.98
CA ALA A 184 -0.09 12.58 14.61
C ALA A 184 -1.60 12.73 14.35
N ASN A 185 -2.45 12.27 15.28
CA ASN A 185 -3.91 12.31 15.11
C ASN A 185 -4.53 13.70 15.33
N ASN A 186 -3.78 14.67 15.86
CA ASN A 186 -4.18 16.09 15.88
C ASN A 186 -4.03 16.75 14.51
N ASN A 187 -3.23 16.18 13.60
CA ASN A 187 -3.08 16.67 12.24
C ASN A 187 -4.24 16.18 11.35
N VAL A 188 -5.21 17.07 11.10
CA VAL A 188 -6.41 16.76 10.29
C VAL A 188 -6.07 16.29 8.87
N ARG A 189 -5.04 16.87 8.23
CA ARG A 189 -4.63 16.46 6.88
C ARG A 189 -4.11 15.02 6.89
N TYR A 190 -3.29 14.67 7.88
CA TYR A 190 -2.79 13.30 8.06
C TYR A 190 -3.93 12.30 8.32
N VAL A 191 -4.87 12.63 9.20
CA VAL A 191 -6.02 11.76 9.51
C VAL A 191 -6.86 11.50 8.25
N ARG A 192 -7.12 12.52 7.43
CA ARG A 192 -7.80 12.35 6.14
C ARG A 192 -7.01 11.47 5.18
N PHE A 193 -5.71 11.72 5.04
CA PHE A 193 -4.81 10.93 4.20
C PHE A 193 -4.83 9.43 4.56
N LYS A 194 -4.56 9.08 5.83
CA LYS A 194 -4.52 7.66 6.25
C LYS A 194 -5.90 6.99 6.13
N THR A 195 -6.97 7.77 6.24
CA THR A 195 -8.34 7.27 6.02
C THR A 195 -8.60 6.89 4.56
N LEU A 196 -7.91 7.49 3.58
CA LEU A 196 -8.14 7.24 2.16
C LEU A 196 -7.14 6.23 1.54
N VAL A 197 -5.87 6.25 1.94
CA VAL A 197 -4.82 5.36 1.39
C VAL A 197 -4.99 3.91 1.85
N GLY A 198 -4.99 3.69 3.17
CA GLY A 198 -5.41 2.44 3.79
C GLY A 198 -4.43 1.32 4.00
N HIS A 199 -3.27 1.39 3.38
CA HIS A 199 -2.13 0.57 3.76
C HIS A 199 -1.60 1.06 5.12
N GLU A 200 -1.34 0.16 6.08
CA GLU A 200 -0.78 0.50 7.41
C GLU A 200 -1.50 1.62 8.20
N SER A 201 -2.77 1.90 7.90
CA SER A 201 -3.54 2.91 8.64
C SER A 201 -3.97 2.39 10.00
N VAL A 202 -3.70 3.15 11.06
CA VAL A 202 -4.17 2.86 12.42
C VAL A 202 -5.26 3.83 12.84
N PHE A 203 -6.37 3.31 13.37
CA PHE A 203 -7.52 4.09 13.86
C PHE A 203 -7.72 3.95 15.37
N PRO A 204 -8.46 4.87 16.03
CA PRO A 204 -8.69 4.82 17.47
C PRO A 204 -9.12 3.46 18.03
N PRO A 205 -10.06 2.71 17.42
CA PRO A 205 -10.47 1.40 17.93
C PRO A 205 -9.33 0.37 18.04
N GLU A 206 -8.27 0.51 17.25
CA GLU A 206 -7.17 -0.45 17.21
C GLU A 206 -6.25 -0.35 18.42
N TRP A 207 -6.13 0.83 19.03
CA TRP A 207 -5.33 1.07 20.23
C TRP A 207 -5.89 0.37 21.46
N ASP A 208 -7.22 0.17 21.49
CA ASP A 208 -7.91 -0.51 22.59
C ASP A 208 -8.10 -2.01 22.34
N SER A 209 -7.99 -2.46 21.09
CA SER A 209 -8.14 -3.86 20.70
C SER A 209 -6.85 -4.70 20.88
N ASN A 210 -7.02 -6.02 20.92
CA ASN A 210 -5.91 -6.98 20.91
C ASN A 210 -5.35 -7.27 19.49
N GLY A 211 -5.80 -6.54 18.46
CA GLY A 211 -5.37 -6.72 17.07
C GLY A 211 -6.09 -7.81 16.28
N MET A 212 -7.07 -8.50 16.87
CA MET A 212 -7.90 -9.50 16.18
C MET A 212 -9.22 -8.92 15.63
N ASP A 213 -9.56 -7.69 16.00
CA ASP A 213 -10.78 -7.01 15.59
C ASP A 213 -10.54 -6.22 14.29
N VAL A 214 -10.97 -6.82 13.17
CA VAL A 214 -10.88 -6.21 11.83
C VAL A 214 -12.15 -5.46 11.44
N GLU A 215 -13.29 -5.76 12.07
CA GLU A 215 -14.58 -5.21 11.71
C GLU A 215 -14.75 -3.77 12.22
N ARG A 216 -14.36 -3.49 13.47
CA ARG A 216 -14.51 -2.14 14.03
C ARG A 216 -13.67 -1.08 13.32
N PRO A 217 -12.37 -1.33 13.01
CA PRO A 217 -11.59 -0.35 12.26
C PRO A 217 -12.16 -0.11 10.86
N GLN A 218 -12.63 -1.16 10.18
CA GLN A 218 -13.27 -1.02 8.88
C GLN A 218 -14.56 -0.20 8.95
N ALA A 219 -15.44 -0.49 9.91
CA ALA A 219 -16.67 0.26 10.11
C ALA A 219 -16.42 1.73 10.48
N TYR A 220 -15.44 1.99 11.36
CA TYR A 220 -15.00 3.35 11.69
C TYR A 220 -14.56 4.10 10.44
N ARG A 221 -13.76 3.45 9.60
CA ARG A 221 -13.23 4.03 8.37
C ARG A 221 -14.31 4.32 7.34
N SER A 222 -15.21 3.38 7.06
CA SER A 222 -16.32 3.59 6.12
C SER A 222 -17.22 4.75 6.58
N ALA A 223 -17.49 4.86 7.88
CA ALA A 223 -18.23 6.00 8.43
C ALA A 223 -17.50 7.34 8.21
N ARG A 224 -16.17 7.38 8.39
CA ARG A 224 -15.35 8.58 8.12
C ARG A 224 -15.34 8.96 6.65
N ILE A 225 -15.23 7.99 5.74
CA ILE A 225 -15.29 8.23 4.29
C ILE A 225 -16.63 8.88 3.91
N ALA A 226 -17.74 8.36 4.43
CA ALA A 226 -19.07 8.93 4.20
C ALA A 226 -19.19 10.36 4.75
N GLU A 227 -18.66 10.61 5.96
CA GLU A 227 -18.60 11.96 6.56
C GLU A 227 -17.79 12.93 5.69
N TYR A 228 -16.63 12.51 5.21
CA TYR A 228 -15.76 13.31 4.35
C TYR A 228 -16.44 13.67 3.03
N ALA A 229 -17.02 12.68 2.35
CA ALA A 229 -17.73 12.91 1.09
C ALA A 229 -18.92 13.86 1.27
N ALA A 230 -19.66 13.75 2.39
CA ALA A 230 -20.76 14.64 2.72
C ALA A 230 -20.31 16.07 3.10
N SER A 231 -19.08 16.23 3.59
CA SER A 231 -18.53 17.53 4.00
C SER A 231 -18.04 18.40 2.83
N ILE A 232 -17.90 17.82 1.63
CA ILE A 232 -17.37 18.53 0.47
C ILE A 232 -18.38 19.54 -0.06
N SER A 233 -17.92 20.78 -0.18
CA SER A 233 -18.65 21.91 -0.75
C SER A 233 -17.73 22.68 -1.69
N ARG A 234 -18.27 23.72 -2.34
CA ARG A 234 -17.44 24.60 -3.18
C ARG A 234 -16.36 25.33 -2.39
N ASP A 235 -16.59 25.59 -1.11
CA ASP A 235 -15.69 26.40 -0.28
C ASP A 235 -14.46 25.62 0.19
N ASN A 236 -14.54 24.28 0.24
CA ASN A 236 -13.44 23.41 0.66
C ASN A 236 -12.97 22.41 -0.42
N ALA A 237 -13.49 22.53 -1.64
CA ALA A 237 -13.17 21.62 -2.74
C ALA A 237 -11.67 21.58 -3.06
N GLU A 238 -10.97 22.72 -2.98
CA GLU A 238 -9.54 22.78 -3.29
C GLU A 238 -8.70 22.09 -2.20
N GLU A 239 -9.05 22.28 -0.93
CA GLU A 239 -8.39 21.60 0.19
C GLU A 239 -8.54 20.08 0.06
N TRP A 240 -9.73 19.60 -0.32
CA TRP A 240 -9.95 18.18 -0.57
C TRP A 240 -9.23 17.68 -1.81
N TYR A 241 -9.12 18.49 -2.87
CA TYR A 241 -8.35 18.15 -4.05
C TYR A 241 -6.87 17.92 -3.71
N GLU A 242 -6.27 18.77 -2.87
CA GLU A 242 -4.89 18.57 -2.40
C GLU A 242 -4.72 17.23 -1.66
N ILE A 243 -5.70 16.83 -0.84
CA ILE A 243 -5.67 15.54 -0.15
C ILE A 243 -5.80 14.39 -1.14
N VAL A 244 -6.68 14.51 -2.13
CA VAL A 244 -6.84 13.51 -3.19
C VAL A 244 -5.55 13.32 -3.97
N GLU A 245 -4.93 14.42 -4.43
CA GLU A 245 -3.64 14.39 -5.14
C GLU A 245 -2.54 13.74 -4.30
N LEU A 246 -2.50 14.05 -3.00
CA LEU A 246 -1.57 13.41 -2.08
C LEU A 246 -1.78 11.88 -2.04
N CYS A 247 -3.03 11.42 -1.98
CA CYS A 247 -3.35 10.00 -1.95
C CYS A 247 -3.06 9.29 -3.28
N THR A 248 -3.32 9.94 -4.43
CA THR A 248 -3.09 9.34 -5.75
C THR A 248 -1.60 9.22 -6.08
N ALA A 249 -0.77 10.11 -5.53
CA ALA A 249 0.67 10.12 -5.69
C ALA A 249 1.38 8.96 -4.97
N VAL A 250 0.71 8.30 -4.02
CA VAL A 250 1.28 7.16 -3.29
C VAL A 250 1.56 6.01 -4.25
N LYS A 251 2.83 5.63 -4.30
CA LYS A 251 3.31 4.45 -5.04
C LYS A 251 3.13 3.22 -4.16
N SER A 252 2.01 2.51 -4.32
CA SER A 252 1.83 1.23 -3.63
C SER A 252 2.57 0.12 -4.35
N ASN A 253 3.43 -0.59 -3.62
CA ASN A 253 4.13 -1.78 -4.10
C ASN A 253 3.39 -3.09 -3.76
N ASP A 254 2.27 -3.01 -3.04
CA ASP A 254 1.53 -4.17 -2.51
C ASP A 254 0.51 -4.77 -3.49
N LEU A 255 0.52 -4.34 -4.76
CA LEU A 255 -0.44 -4.72 -5.80
C LEU A 255 -1.91 -4.37 -5.45
N ALA A 256 -2.18 -3.67 -4.35
CA ALA A 256 -3.53 -3.34 -3.92
C ALA A 256 -4.07 -2.12 -4.69
N THR A 257 -5.24 -2.30 -5.29
CA THR A 257 -6.06 -1.20 -5.80
C THR A 257 -6.62 -0.45 -4.60
N PHE A 258 -6.23 0.80 -4.34
CA PHE A 258 -6.67 1.64 -3.22
C PHE A 258 -8.21 1.73 -3.13
N PRO A 259 -8.88 0.84 -2.38
CA PRO A 259 -10.33 0.66 -2.53
C PRO A 259 -11.09 1.75 -1.80
N ASN A 260 -10.55 2.21 -0.66
CA ASN A 260 -11.11 3.26 0.17
C ASN A 260 -11.10 4.63 -0.53
N LEU A 261 -10.03 4.96 -1.25
CA LEU A 261 -9.99 6.15 -2.08
C LEU A 261 -10.99 6.06 -3.25
N GLY A 262 -11.12 4.87 -3.87
CA GLY A 262 -12.13 4.63 -4.89
C GLY A 262 -13.57 4.83 -4.36
N GLU A 263 -13.88 4.29 -3.18
CA GLU A 263 -15.18 4.46 -2.52
C GLU A 263 -15.46 5.94 -2.19
N PHE A 264 -14.48 6.65 -1.64
CA PHE A 264 -14.58 8.08 -1.40
C PHE A 264 -14.88 8.86 -2.69
N LEU A 265 -14.11 8.63 -3.76
CA LEU A 265 -14.29 9.31 -5.04
C LEU A 265 -15.65 9.02 -5.67
N LYS A 266 -16.16 7.79 -5.54
CA LYS A 266 -17.52 7.41 -5.95
C LYS A 266 -18.58 8.20 -5.18
N GLU A 267 -18.46 8.29 -3.85
CA GLU A 267 -19.41 9.04 -3.02
C GLU A 267 -19.39 10.54 -3.35
N VAL A 268 -18.21 11.12 -3.52
CA VAL A 268 -18.07 12.53 -3.92
C VAL A 268 -18.65 12.77 -5.31
N ALA A 269 -18.37 11.90 -6.28
CA ALA A 269 -18.95 12.00 -7.63
C ALA A 269 -20.48 11.91 -7.64
N THR A 270 -21.05 11.12 -6.72
CA THR A 270 -22.50 10.99 -6.57
C THR A 270 -23.12 12.28 -6.01
N ARG A 271 -22.51 12.87 -4.99
CA ARG A 271 -23.06 14.00 -4.22
C ARG A 271 -22.73 15.37 -4.81
N SER A 272 -21.52 15.50 -5.33
CA SER A 272 -20.91 16.75 -5.77
C SER A 272 -20.31 16.60 -7.19
N PRO A 273 -21.11 16.17 -8.18
CA PRO A 273 -20.60 15.75 -9.50
C PRO A 273 -19.79 16.83 -10.23
N LEU A 274 -20.18 18.10 -10.13
CA LEU A 274 -19.45 19.20 -10.78
C LEU A 274 -18.05 19.43 -10.20
N ILE A 275 -17.87 19.20 -8.89
CA ILE A 275 -16.56 19.29 -8.24
C ILE A 275 -15.68 18.15 -8.76
N THR A 276 -16.21 16.92 -8.79
CA THR A 276 -15.46 15.76 -9.28
C THR A 276 -15.08 15.87 -10.75
N ILE A 277 -15.96 16.40 -11.60
CA ILE A 277 -15.63 16.67 -13.02
C ILE A 277 -14.47 17.66 -13.09
N GLY A 278 -14.48 18.74 -12.30
CA GLY A 278 -13.37 19.69 -12.26
C GLY A 278 -12.06 19.08 -11.76
N TRP A 279 -12.11 18.08 -10.86
CA TRP A 279 -10.91 17.33 -10.45
C TRP A 279 -10.38 16.41 -11.55
N LEU A 280 -11.25 15.72 -12.28
CA LEU A 280 -10.87 14.86 -13.42
C LEU A 280 -10.17 15.65 -14.53
N GLU A 281 -10.64 16.85 -14.84
CA GLU A 281 -10.04 17.74 -15.85
C GLU A 281 -8.63 18.20 -15.49
N ARG A 282 -8.26 18.16 -14.20
CA ARG A 282 -6.97 18.62 -13.68
C ARG A 282 -5.98 17.49 -13.39
N SER A 283 -6.46 16.27 -13.14
CA SER A 283 -5.64 15.17 -12.65
C SER A 283 -5.61 13.99 -13.61
N GLU A 284 -4.45 13.80 -14.24
CA GLU A 284 -4.18 12.62 -15.06
C GLU A 284 -4.21 11.33 -14.21
N GLN A 285 -3.76 11.40 -12.95
CA GLN A 285 -3.74 10.24 -12.06
C GLN A 285 -5.14 9.73 -11.72
N LEU A 286 -6.09 10.65 -11.48
CA LEU A 286 -7.50 10.28 -11.27
C LEU A 286 -8.08 9.60 -12.51
N SER A 287 -7.85 10.16 -13.68
CA SER A 287 -8.33 9.63 -14.96
C SER A 287 -7.71 8.27 -15.31
N ASN A 288 -6.46 8.02 -14.92
CA ASN A 288 -5.78 6.75 -15.21
C ASN A 288 -6.10 5.64 -14.19
N ARG A 289 -6.24 5.97 -12.90
CA ARG A 289 -6.33 4.95 -11.82
C ARG A 289 -7.71 4.81 -11.20
N PHE A 290 -8.51 5.88 -11.20
CA PHE A 290 -9.74 5.97 -10.42
C PHE A 290 -10.97 6.33 -11.25
N LEU A 291 -10.86 6.34 -12.57
CA LEU A 291 -11.99 6.66 -13.44
C LEU A 291 -13.19 5.72 -13.26
N PRO A 292 -13.06 4.38 -13.11
CA PRO A 292 -14.23 3.52 -12.94
C PRO A 292 -15.12 3.86 -11.74
N PRO A 293 -14.61 3.99 -10.49
CA PRO A 293 -15.46 4.38 -9.36
C PRO A 293 -16.01 5.82 -9.49
N ILE A 294 -15.26 6.74 -10.11
CA ILE A 294 -15.77 8.11 -10.36
C ILE A 294 -16.95 8.07 -11.33
N LEU A 295 -16.85 7.33 -12.44
CA LEU A 295 -17.93 7.17 -13.40
C LEU A 295 -19.15 6.48 -12.81
N ASP A 296 -18.95 5.48 -11.92
CA ASP A 296 -20.05 4.86 -11.18
C ASP A 296 -20.81 5.89 -10.32
N GLY A 297 -20.09 6.75 -9.59
CA GLY A 297 -20.73 7.82 -8.83
C GLY A 297 -21.43 8.87 -9.71
N LEU A 298 -20.78 9.34 -10.78
CA LEU A 298 -21.39 10.28 -11.72
C LEU A 298 -22.64 9.71 -12.39
N GLY A 299 -22.63 8.40 -12.72
CA GLY A 299 -23.78 7.69 -13.29
C GLY A 299 -24.98 7.59 -12.36
N ARG A 300 -24.76 7.71 -11.04
CA ARG A 300 -25.80 7.74 -9.99
C ARG A 300 -26.22 9.16 -9.59
N SER A 301 -25.53 10.18 -10.09
CA SER A 301 -25.74 11.59 -9.74
C SER A 301 -26.81 12.26 -10.62
N ALA A 302 -27.20 13.49 -10.26
CA ALA A 302 -28.04 14.35 -11.10
C ALA A 302 -27.40 14.72 -12.46
N GLU A 303 -26.07 14.62 -12.57
CA GLU A 303 -25.32 14.95 -13.79
C GLU A 303 -25.08 13.73 -14.69
N ARG A 304 -25.82 12.64 -14.49
CA ARG A 304 -25.70 11.39 -15.28
C ARG A 304 -25.69 11.64 -16.80
N ALA A 305 -26.62 12.47 -17.30
CA ALA A 305 -26.70 12.75 -18.74
C ALA A 305 -25.42 13.42 -19.27
N ARG A 306 -24.87 14.38 -18.52
CA ARG A 306 -23.61 15.04 -18.84
C ARG A 306 -22.43 14.06 -18.79
N SER A 307 -22.40 13.19 -17.78
CA SER A 307 -21.39 12.13 -17.66
C SER A 307 -21.39 11.19 -18.86
N LEU A 308 -22.57 10.74 -19.32
CA LEU A 308 -22.68 9.88 -20.50
C LEU A 308 -22.20 10.59 -21.78
N LEU A 309 -22.45 11.89 -21.92
CA LEU A 309 -21.91 12.67 -23.05
C LEU A 309 -20.38 12.76 -23.00
N LEU A 310 -19.81 12.99 -21.82
CA LEU A 310 -18.35 13.02 -21.62
C LEU A 310 -17.71 11.68 -21.97
N VAL A 311 -18.25 10.58 -21.43
CA VAL A 311 -17.81 9.21 -21.74
C VAL A 311 -17.91 8.92 -23.24
N SER A 312 -19.01 9.32 -23.87
CA SER A 312 -19.22 9.18 -25.31
C SER A 312 -18.15 9.91 -26.13
N GLY A 313 -17.78 11.12 -25.72
CA GLY A 313 -16.70 11.90 -26.34
C GLY A 313 -15.33 11.25 -26.17
N TRP A 314 -14.99 10.78 -24.96
CA TRP A 314 -13.74 10.04 -24.75
C TRP A 314 -13.65 8.77 -25.58
N ILE A 315 -14.77 8.06 -25.77
CA ILE A 315 -14.80 6.90 -26.68
C ILE A 315 -14.51 7.34 -28.12
N ASP A 316 -15.12 8.43 -28.61
CA ASP A 316 -14.85 8.93 -29.97
C ASP A 316 -13.37 9.28 -30.16
N GLU A 317 -12.75 9.89 -29.15
CA GLU A 317 -11.33 10.22 -29.15
C GLU A 317 -10.42 8.99 -28.96
N GLY A 318 -10.95 7.87 -28.47
CA GLY A 318 -10.17 6.67 -28.15
C GLY A 318 -9.42 6.77 -26.82
N GLN A 319 -9.89 7.61 -25.89
CA GLN A 319 -9.29 7.83 -24.58
C GLN A 319 -9.96 6.97 -23.51
N HIS A 320 -9.17 6.55 -22.51
CA HIS A 320 -9.62 5.84 -21.31
C HIS A 320 -10.43 4.55 -21.56
N LEU A 321 -10.34 3.95 -22.76
CA LEU A 321 -11.18 2.82 -23.17
C LEU A 321 -11.19 1.64 -22.17
N PRO A 322 -10.06 1.20 -21.59
CA PRO A 322 -10.07 0.12 -20.61
C PRO A 322 -10.86 0.46 -19.35
N ALA A 323 -10.70 1.68 -18.84
CA ALA A 323 -11.39 2.14 -17.64
C ALA A 323 -12.90 2.35 -17.89
N ILE A 324 -13.25 2.89 -19.06
CA ILE A 324 -14.64 3.02 -19.50
C ILE A 324 -15.28 1.63 -19.62
N ALA A 325 -14.66 0.68 -20.32
CA ALA A 325 -15.17 -0.68 -20.47
C ALA A 325 -15.39 -1.36 -19.11
N ARG A 326 -14.44 -1.21 -18.17
CA ARG A 326 -14.59 -1.70 -16.80
C ARG A 326 -15.76 -1.04 -16.07
N TYR A 327 -15.97 0.27 -16.21
CA TYR A 327 -17.15 0.95 -15.66
C TYR A 327 -18.46 0.37 -16.24
N LEU A 328 -18.54 0.25 -17.57
CA LEU A 328 -19.72 -0.25 -18.28
C LEU A 328 -20.09 -1.69 -17.90
N ARG A 329 -19.09 -2.50 -17.52
CA ARG A 329 -19.28 -3.87 -17.00
C ARG A 329 -20.07 -3.89 -15.68
N PHE A 330 -19.85 -2.93 -14.78
CA PHE A 330 -20.40 -2.96 -13.41
C PHE A 330 -21.54 -1.98 -13.15
N ALA A 331 -21.70 -0.92 -13.94
CA ALA A 331 -22.74 0.08 -13.71
C ALA A 331 -24.14 -0.46 -13.99
N GLU A 332 -25.07 -0.30 -13.04
CA GLU A 332 -26.41 -0.91 -13.07
C GLU A 332 -27.16 -0.64 -14.38
N ASP A 333 -27.29 0.62 -14.79
CA ASP A 333 -28.11 1.04 -15.94
C ASP A 333 -27.28 1.42 -17.18
N THR A 334 -26.31 0.61 -17.58
CA THR A 334 -25.49 0.94 -18.76
C THR A 334 -26.26 0.76 -20.07
N PRO A 335 -26.30 1.79 -20.95
CA PRO A 335 -26.88 1.66 -22.28
C PRO A 335 -26.09 0.67 -23.16
N VAL A 336 -26.79 -0.28 -23.79
CA VAL A 336 -26.18 -1.28 -24.70
C VAL A 336 -25.42 -0.59 -25.84
N ASP A 337 -25.96 0.50 -26.38
CA ASP A 337 -25.33 1.27 -27.46
C ASP A 337 -23.98 1.86 -27.04
N LEU A 338 -23.82 2.21 -25.76
CA LEU A 338 -22.56 2.75 -25.25
C LEU A 338 -21.50 1.66 -25.10
N VAL A 339 -21.89 0.46 -24.64
CA VAL A 339 -21.04 -0.74 -24.67
C VAL A 339 -20.62 -1.03 -26.11
N ALA A 340 -21.57 -0.95 -27.04
CA ALA A 340 -21.30 -1.23 -28.44
C ALA A 340 -20.30 -0.25 -29.04
N LYS A 341 -20.52 1.04 -28.79
CA LYS A 341 -19.63 2.12 -29.22
C LYS A 341 -18.22 1.95 -28.67
N ALA A 342 -18.07 1.68 -27.38
CA ALA A 342 -16.76 1.44 -26.75
C ALA A 342 -16.07 0.20 -27.33
N GLY A 343 -16.81 -0.90 -27.52
CA GLY A 343 -16.29 -2.14 -28.11
C GLY A 343 -15.79 -1.97 -29.54
N HIS A 344 -16.57 -1.30 -30.40
CA HIS A 344 -16.16 -1.05 -31.78
C HIS A 344 -14.90 -0.18 -31.83
N ARG A 345 -14.81 0.84 -30.97
CA ARG A 345 -13.62 1.68 -30.89
C ARG A 345 -12.39 0.90 -30.42
N ALA A 346 -12.53 0.09 -29.36
CA ALA A 346 -11.44 -0.72 -28.82
C ALA A 346 -10.90 -1.70 -29.87
N ILE A 347 -11.78 -2.39 -30.60
CA ILE A 347 -11.39 -3.30 -31.69
C ILE A 347 -10.70 -2.52 -32.82
N ALA A 348 -11.23 -1.37 -33.22
CA ALA A 348 -10.65 -0.57 -34.30
C ALA A 348 -9.24 -0.04 -33.97
N LEU A 349 -8.96 0.23 -32.70
CA LEU A 349 -7.65 0.69 -32.22
C LEU A 349 -6.72 -0.46 -31.82
N GLY A 350 -7.20 -1.70 -31.75
CA GLY A 350 -6.43 -2.83 -31.24
C GLY A 350 -6.10 -2.73 -29.75
N ASP A 351 -6.94 -2.08 -28.95
CA ASP A 351 -6.73 -1.94 -27.50
C ASP A 351 -7.13 -3.25 -26.79
N GLU A 352 -6.16 -4.13 -26.60
CA GLU A 352 -6.33 -5.46 -26.01
C GLU A 352 -7.03 -5.43 -24.65
N ILE A 353 -6.63 -4.52 -23.76
CA ILE A 353 -7.18 -4.44 -22.39
C ILE A 353 -8.64 -3.98 -22.45
N ALA A 354 -8.96 -2.97 -23.27
CA ALA A 354 -10.34 -2.54 -23.44
C ALA A 354 -11.21 -3.63 -24.08
N VAL A 355 -10.67 -4.37 -25.07
CA VAL A 355 -11.36 -5.50 -25.70
C VAL A 355 -11.68 -6.59 -24.67
N ILE A 356 -10.74 -6.95 -23.80
CA ILE A 356 -10.94 -7.92 -22.72
C ILE A 356 -12.06 -7.47 -21.77
N GLU A 357 -12.06 -6.20 -21.35
CA GLU A 357 -13.10 -5.67 -20.46
C GLU A 357 -14.48 -5.60 -21.14
N ILE A 358 -14.54 -5.35 -22.46
CA ILE A 358 -15.79 -5.41 -23.23
C ILE A 358 -16.33 -6.83 -23.33
N ILE A 359 -15.46 -7.83 -23.59
CA ILE A 359 -15.85 -9.25 -23.54
C ILE A 359 -16.47 -9.56 -22.17
N ALA A 360 -15.80 -9.17 -21.10
CA ALA A 360 -16.28 -9.35 -19.74
C ALA A 360 -17.61 -8.63 -19.48
N ALA A 361 -17.80 -7.41 -20.01
CA ALA A 361 -19.05 -6.68 -19.91
C ALA A 361 -20.22 -7.40 -20.61
N ILE A 362 -20.00 -7.94 -21.82
CA ILE A 362 -21.00 -8.70 -22.56
C ILE A 362 -21.44 -9.94 -21.77
N ILE A 363 -20.48 -10.69 -21.23
CA ILE A 363 -20.74 -11.92 -20.46
C ILE A 363 -21.47 -11.63 -19.14
N VAL A 364 -20.99 -10.66 -18.35
CA VAL A 364 -21.57 -10.33 -17.04
C VAL A 364 -23.00 -9.81 -17.17
N ARG A 365 -23.27 -9.05 -18.24
CA ARG A 365 -24.56 -8.38 -18.44
C ARG A 365 -25.53 -9.17 -19.32
N GLY A 366 -25.11 -10.29 -19.92
CA GLY A 366 -25.95 -11.06 -20.84
C GLY A 366 -26.37 -10.29 -22.08
N LEU A 367 -25.42 -9.59 -22.73
CA LEU A 367 -25.71 -8.76 -23.90
C LEU A 367 -25.66 -9.59 -25.20
N ASP A 368 -26.58 -10.53 -25.34
CA ASP A 368 -26.62 -11.48 -26.45
C ASP A 368 -26.68 -10.82 -27.83
N SER A 369 -27.30 -9.63 -27.92
CA SER A 369 -27.37 -8.83 -29.15
C SER A 369 -26.00 -8.34 -29.66
N LEU A 370 -24.97 -8.33 -28.81
CA LEU A 370 -23.62 -7.90 -29.15
C LEU A 370 -22.67 -9.06 -29.48
N VAL A 371 -23.15 -10.31 -29.46
CA VAL A 371 -22.29 -11.48 -29.66
C VAL A 371 -21.65 -11.47 -31.06
N GLU A 372 -22.47 -11.30 -32.10
CA GLU A 372 -22.00 -11.31 -33.49
C GLU A 372 -21.21 -10.05 -33.86
N SER A 373 -21.68 -8.89 -33.39
CA SER A 373 -21.09 -7.61 -33.78
C SER A 373 -19.82 -7.27 -33.01
N LEU A 374 -19.62 -7.84 -31.81
CA LEU A 374 -18.50 -7.48 -30.92
C LEU A 374 -17.78 -8.66 -30.30
N PHE A 375 -18.48 -9.57 -29.61
CA PHE A 375 -17.81 -10.68 -28.91
C PHE A 375 -16.96 -11.53 -29.87
N VAL A 376 -17.55 -11.96 -30.98
CA VAL A 376 -16.85 -12.78 -31.99
C VAL A 376 -15.68 -12.01 -32.63
N PRO A 377 -15.84 -10.78 -33.14
CA PRO A 377 -14.73 -9.98 -33.63
C PRO A 377 -13.62 -9.73 -32.59
N ALA A 378 -13.98 -9.49 -31.33
CA ALA A 378 -13.05 -9.29 -30.23
C ALA A 378 -12.17 -10.53 -29.99
N VAL A 379 -12.78 -11.72 -29.88
CA VAL A 379 -12.02 -12.97 -29.70
C VAL A 379 -11.14 -13.26 -30.92
N ARG A 380 -11.59 -12.97 -32.14
CA ARG A 380 -10.75 -13.10 -33.35
C ARG A 380 -9.54 -12.17 -33.32
N LEU A 381 -9.73 -10.92 -32.89
CA LEU A 381 -8.64 -9.97 -32.71
C LEU A 381 -7.60 -10.51 -31.72
N LEU A 382 -8.04 -10.95 -30.53
CA LEU A 382 -7.14 -11.52 -29.52
C LEU A 382 -6.45 -12.80 -30.00
N THR A 383 -7.14 -13.62 -30.80
CA THR A 383 -6.54 -14.81 -31.45
C THR A 383 -5.42 -14.43 -32.40
N GLY A 384 -5.60 -13.37 -33.21
CA GLY A 384 -4.54 -12.85 -34.07
C GLY A 384 -3.32 -12.36 -33.30
N LEU A 385 -3.50 -11.94 -32.04
CA LEU A 385 -2.45 -11.45 -31.15
C LEU A 385 -1.86 -12.54 -30.25
N ASN A 386 -2.38 -13.78 -30.32
CA ASN A 386 -2.10 -14.86 -29.37
C ASN A 386 -2.34 -14.48 -27.90
N ASP A 387 -3.32 -13.60 -27.65
CA ASP A 387 -3.72 -13.21 -26.30
C ASP A 387 -4.94 -14.02 -25.86
N THR A 388 -4.85 -14.61 -24.67
CA THR A 388 -5.91 -15.37 -24.01
C THR A 388 -6.26 -14.84 -22.63
N LEU A 389 -5.79 -13.65 -22.26
CA LEU A 389 -6.02 -13.05 -20.94
C LEU A 389 -7.50 -12.77 -20.66
N TRP A 390 -8.35 -12.70 -21.70
CA TRP A 390 -9.81 -12.61 -21.51
C TRP A 390 -10.37 -13.80 -20.74
N VAL A 391 -9.77 -15.00 -20.88
CA VAL A 391 -10.16 -16.20 -20.13
C VAL A 391 -9.89 -15.98 -18.65
N ASP A 392 -8.70 -15.48 -18.31
CA ASP A 392 -8.31 -15.22 -16.92
C ASP A 392 -9.18 -14.12 -16.29
N ALA A 393 -9.68 -13.18 -17.10
CA ALA A 393 -10.61 -12.13 -16.68
C ALA A 393 -12.06 -12.62 -16.48
N THR A 394 -12.48 -13.74 -17.08
CA THR A 394 -13.88 -14.18 -17.11
C THR A 394 -14.17 -15.54 -16.46
N TRP A 395 -13.20 -16.43 -16.32
CA TRP A 395 -13.43 -17.85 -15.93
C TRP A 395 -14.15 -18.03 -14.59
N PHE A 396 -13.94 -17.10 -13.64
CA PHE A 396 -14.54 -17.14 -12.30
C PHE A 396 -15.95 -16.55 -12.25
N MET A 397 -16.45 -15.98 -13.35
CA MET A 397 -17.76 -15.33 -13.38
C MET A 397 -18.90 -16.37 -13.38
N PRO A 398 -19.90 -16.22 -12.48
CA PRO A 398 -21.08 -17.08 -12.50
C PRO A 398 -21.87 -17.03 -13.81
N SER A 399 -21.81 -15.91 -14.54
CA SER A 399 -22.50 -15.68 -15.81
C SER A 399 -21.82 -16.32 -17.02
N LEU A 400 -20.58 -16.80 -16.90
CA LEU A 400 -19.84 -17.37 -18.03
C LEU A 400 -20.51 -18.64 -18.56
N THR A 401 -20.83 -19.60 -17.69
CA THR A 401 -21.42 -20.88 -18.13
C THR A 401 -22.76 -20.68 -18.85
N PRO A 402 -23.74 -19.92 -18.31
CA PRO A 402 -24.97 -19.61 -19.02
C PRO A 402 -24.74 -18.94 -20.38
N PHE A 403 -23.80 -17.99 -20.45
CA PHE A 403 -23.47 -17.30 -21.69
C PHE A 403 -22.90 -18.26 -22.75
N LEU A 404 -21.95 -19.11 -22.39
CA LEU A 404 -21.34 -20.08 -23.32
C LEU A 404 -22.37 -21.09 -23.84
N CYS A 405 -23.32 -21.54 -23.01
CA CYS A 405 -24.39 -22.44 -23.43
C CYS A 405 -25.34 -21.80 -24.47
N GLY A 406 -25.40 -20.48 -24.54
CA GLY A 406 -26.21 -19.74 -25.52
C GLY A 406 -25.55 -19.57 -26.89
N LEU A 407 -24.26 -19.92 -27.03
CA LEU A 407 -23.51 -19.72 -28.26
C LEU A 407 -23.81 -20.81 -29.30
N SER A 408 -23.76 -20.42 -30.57
CA SER A 408 -23.81 -21.36 -31.70
C SER A 408 -22.48 -22.11 -31.87
N GLU A 409 -22.52 -23.24 -32.58
CA GLU A 409 -21.30 -24.02 -32.88
C GLU A 409 -20.21 -23.18 -33.57
N GLN A 410 -20.60 -22.29 -34.48
CA GLN A 410 -19.67 -21.39 -35.19
C GLN A 410 -19.02 -20.37 -34.24
N GLN A 411 -19.77 -19.86 -33.26
CA GLN A 411 -19.25 -18.94 -32.25
C GLN A 411 -18.32 -19.67 -31.27
N CYS A 412 -18.68 -20.89 -30.86
CA CYS A 412 -17.84 -21.74 -30.04
C CYS A 412 -16.51 -22.08 -30.73
N GLN A 413 -16.51 -22.30 -32.05
CA GLN A 413 -15.29 -22.55 -32.81
C GLN A 413 -14.30 -21.38 -32.71
N VAL A 414 -14.78 -20.13 -32.74
CA VAL A 414 -13.93 -18.93 -32.58
C VAL A 414 -13.23 -18.90 -31.21
N ILE A 415 -13.92 -19.34 -30.16
CA ILE A 415 -13.34 -19.47 -28.81
C ILE A 415 -12.28 -20.58 -28.80
N LEU A 416 -12.59 -21.75 -29.37
CA LEU A 416 -11.67 -22.89 -29.42
C LEU A 416 -10.38 -22.54 -30.18
N ASP A 417 -10.49 -21.80 -31.28
CA ASP A 417 -9.32 -21.35 -32.06
C ASP A 417 -8.37 -20.48 -31.20
N ASN A 418 -8.92 -19.58 -30.37
CA ASN A 418 -8.14 -18.78 -29.42
C ASN A 418 -7.46 -19.66 -28.35
N LEU A 419 -8.19 -20.63 -27.78
CA LEU A 419 -7.66 -21.51 -26.74
C LEU A 419 -6.57 -22.47 -27.27
N ILE A 420 -6.71 -22.96 -28.50
CA ILE A 420 -5.67 -23.79 -29.15
C ILE A 420 -4.39 -22.98 -29.37
N ALA A 421 -4.50 -21.67 -29.65
CA ALA A 421 -3.32 -20.80 -29.73
C ALA A 421 -2.54 -20.73 -28.40
N ARG A 422 -3.24 -20.76 -27.25
CA ARG A 422 -2.63 -20.81 -25.91
C ARG A 422 -1.77 -22.06 -25.72
N GLU A 423 -2.27 -23.23 -26.08
CA GLU A 423 -1.54 -24.51 -25.94
C GLU A 423 -0.30 -24.58 -26.85
N ARG A 424 -0.38 -23.98 -28.04
CA ARG A 424 0.76 -23.93 -28.96
C ARG A 424 1.84 -22.95 -28.51
N GLY A 425 1.47 -21.87 -27.81
CA GLY A 425 2.41 -20.87 -27.27
C GLY A 425 3.17 -21.35 -26.03
N THR A 426 2.58 -22.20 -25.19
CA THR A 426 3.25 -22.79 -24.01
C THR A 426 4.25 -23.89 -24.38
N ALA A 427 4.10 -24.53 -25.54
CA ALA A 427 5.04 -25.56 -26.02
C ALA A 427 6.44 -25.03 -26.40
N TRP A 428 6.63 -23.71 -26.50
CA TRP A 428 7.94 -23.08 -26.80
C TRP A 428 8.60 -22.42 -25.58
N ARG A 429 8.02 -22.56 -24.38
CA ARG A 429 8.54 -21.96 -23.13
C ARG A 429 8.85 -22.97 -22.01
N ASN A 430 8.97 -24.26 -22.34
CA ASN A 430 9.53 -25.28 -21.44
C ASN A 430 10.88 -25.78 -21.94
#